data_AF-A0A2E6Z1C9-F1
#
_entry.id   AF-A0A2E6Z1C9-F1
#
_cell.length_a   1.000
_cell.length_b   1.000
_cell.length_c   1.000
_cell.angle_alpha   90.00
_cell.angle_beta   90.00
_cell.angle_gamma   90.00
#
_symmetry.space_group_name_H-M   'P 1'
#
loop_
_entity.id
_entity.type
_entity.pdbx_description
1 polymer ?
#
loop_
_entity_poly.entity_id
_entity_poly.type
_entity_poly.pdbx_seq_one_letter_code
_entity_poly.pdbx_strand_id
1 'polypeptide(L)'
;MKNDIISNFNISKEDILRELEIDKNNHLIITKFFIYHIDSKNKEAQISSIKISSIDGYNLSMKNKNSSQFYWSILGIVSAVGFWQLSSNILIATIGGIFITLISILLAIDYWFTPENFLLKLFSGTDIISIKIHKEVLGKCKEILSYLNETSIN
;
A
#
# COMPACT_ATOMS: atom_id res chain seq x y z
N MET A 1 -1.72 -18.22 13.93
CA MET A 1 -1.83 -16.77 14.15
C MET A 1 -3.18 -16.22 13.72
N LYS A 2 -3.54 -16.21 12.42
CA LYS A 2 -4.90 -15.80 11.95
C LYS A 2 -6.05 -16.59 12.61
N ASN A 3 -5.94 -17.91 12.66
CA ASN A 3 -6.95 -18.76 13.32
C ASN A 3 -7.06 -18.48 14.83
N ASP A 4 -5.96 -18.12 15.48
CA ASP A 4 -5.92 -17.79 16.91
C ASP A 4 -6.57 -16.42 17.18
N ILE A 5 -6.42 -15.47 16.25
CA ILE A 5 -7.08 -14.16 16.31
C ILE A 5 -8.59 -14.33 16.09
N ILE A 6 -9.00 -15.10 15.07
CA ILE A 6 -10.42 -15.36 14.79
C ILE A 6 -11.09 -16.06 15.99
N SER A 7 -10.41 -17.03 16.63
CA SER A 7 -10.93 -17.69 17.83
C SER A 7 -10.96 -16.79 19.06
N ASN A 8 -9.97 -15.89 19.24
CA ASN A 8 -9.93 -14.97 20.37
C ASN A 8 -11.05 -13.91 20.32
N PHE A 9 -11.58 -13.61 19.13
CA PHE A 9 -12.66 -12.64 18.93
C PHE A 9 -14.05 -13.28 18.80
N ASN A 10 -14.16 -14.59 19.03
CA ASN A 10 -15.42 -15.32 18.98
C ASN A 10 -16.14 -15.18 17.60
N ILE A 11 -15.38 -14.90 16.54
CA ILE A 11 -15.91 -14.84 15.18
C ILE A 11 -15.99 -16.29 14.71
N SER A 12 -17.19 -16.85 14.64
CA SER A 12 -17.38 -18.18 14.06
C SER A 12 -16.89 -18.15 12.61
N LYS A 13 -16.15 -19.17 12.20
CA LYS A 13 -15.77 -19.33 10.78
C LYS A 13 -17.00 -19.42 9.86
N GLU A 14 -18.16 -19.78 10.40
CA GLU A 14 -19.44 -19.89 9.69
C GLU A 14 -20.08 -18.51 9.42
N ASP A 15 -19.68 -17.46 10.15
CA ASP A 15 -20.22 -16.09 9.98
C ASP A 15 -19.43 -15.24 8.97
N ILE A 16 -18.32 -15.78 8.44
CA ILE A 16 -17.44 -15.09 7.49
C ILE A 16 -18.03 -15.23 6.08
N LEU A 17 -18.46 -14.11 5.51
CA LEU A 17 -19.01 -14.06 4.15
C LEU A 17 -17.91 -13.93 3.10
N ARG A 18 -16.97 -13.01 3.35
CA ARG A 18 -15.87 -12.72 2.44
C ARG A 18 -14.62 -12.44 3.24
N GLU A 19 -13.49 -12.80 2.64
CA GLU A 19 -12.18 -12.52 3.20
C GLU A 19 -11.23 -12.02 2.11
N LEU A 20 -10.44 -11.03 2.47
CA LEU A 20 -9.37 -10.48 1.66
C LEU A 20 -8.06 -10.56 2.45
N GLU A 21 -7.19 -11.48 2.04
CA GLU A 21 -5.80 -11.47 2.48
C GLU A 21 -5.03 -10.45 1.66
N ILE A 22 -4.56 -9.40 2.31
CA ILE A 22 -3.86 -8.27 1.70
C ILE A 22 -2.36 -8.52 1.73
N ASP A 23 -1.86 -8.97 2.87
CA ASP A 23 -0.54 -9.54 3.06
C ASP A 23 -0.59 -10.61 4.17
N LYS A 24 0.54 -11.27 4.48
CA LYS A 24 0.58 -12.34 5.50
C LYS A 24 0.07 -11.89 6.88
N ASN A 25 0.17 -10.60 7.18
CA ASN A 25 -0.14 -10.00 8.47
C ASN A 25 -1.37 -9.07 8.41
N ASN A 26 -1.87 -8.75 7.23
CA ASN A 26 -2.98 -7.83 7.01
C ASN A 26 -4.14 -8.54 6.32
N HIS A 27 -5.25 -8.64 7.04
CA HIS A 27 -6.45 -9.34 6.61
C HIS A 27 -7.65 -8.43 6.77
N LEU A 28 -8.54 -8.45 5.79
CA LEU A 28 -9.86 -7.85 5.89
C LEU A 28 -10.92 -8.95 5.82
N ILE A 29 -11.72 -9.04 6.88
CA ILE A 29 -12.75 -10.05 7.06
C ILE A 29 -14.10 -9.34 7.09
N ILE A 30 -15.05 -9.82 6.28
CA ILE A 30 -16.41 -9.30 6.23
C ILE A 30 -17.35 -10.38 6.72
N THR A 31 -18.09 -10.05 7.76
CA THR A 31 -19.20 -10.87 8.28
C THR A 31 -20.53 -10.26 7.87
N LYS A 32 -21.65 -10.83 8.32
CA LYS A 32 -22.98 -10.28 8.06
C LYS A 32 -23.22 -8.88 8.64
N PHE A 33 -22.52 -8.53 9.72
CA PHE A 33 -22.79 -7.29 10.46
C PHE A 33 -21.58 -6.36 10.57
N PHE A 34 -20.35 -6.87 10.45
CA PHE A 34 -19.13 -6.13 10.70
C PHE A 34 -18.08 -6.38 9.62
N ILE A 35 -17.29 -5.34 9.35
CA ILE A 35 -16.03 -5.42 8.63
C ILE A 35 -14.92 -5.32 9.66
N TYR A 36 -14.06 -6.33 9.71
CA TYR A 36 -12.86 -6.35 10.53
C TYR A 36 -11.63 -6.16 9.66
N HIS A 37 -10.77 -5.22 10.04
CA HIS A 37 -9.43 -5.09 9.50
C HIS A 37 -8.43 -5.44 10.60
N ILE A 38 -7.62 -6.44 10.32
CA ILE A 38 -6.65 -7.05 11.23
C ILE A 38 -5.27 -6.77 10.64
N ASP A 39 -4.50 -5.91 11.30
CA ASP A 39 -3.10 -5.61 10.94
C ASP A 39 -2.18 -6.08 12.06
N SER A 40 -1.32 -7.06 11.77
CA SER A 40 -0.35 -7.55 12.74
C SER A 40 1.04 -6.97 12.53
N LYS A 41 1.50 -6.19 13.51
CA LYS A 41 2.85 -5.65 13.55
C LYS A 41 3.54 -6.10 14.83
N ASN A 42 4.79 -6.55 14.72
CA ASN A 42 5.63 -6.92 15.85
C ASN A 42 5.00 -7.91 16.85
N LYS A 43 4.30 -8.95 16.35
CA LYS A 43 3.58 -9.98 17.14
C LYS A 43 2.36 -9.47 17.92
N GLU A 44 2.01 -8.20 17.78
CA GLU A 44 0.75 -7.65 18.27
C GLU A 44 -0.24 -7.54 17.10
N ALA A 45 -1.51 -7.85 17.36
CA ALA A 45 -2.58 -7.73 16.36
C ALA A 45 -3.40 -6.47 16.68
N GLN A 46 -3.37 -5.49 15.78
CA GLN A 46 -4.26 -4.34 15.82
C GLN A 46 -5.51 -4.69 15.03
N ILE A 47 -6.67 -4.57 15.68
CA ILE A 47 -7.95 -4.94 15.11
C ILE A 47 -8.84 -3.73 15.13
N SER A 48 -9.38 -3.41 13.97
CA SER A 48 -10.34 -2.33 13.76
C SER A 48 -11.61 -2.93 13.19
N SER A 49 -12.76 -2.50 13.68
CA SER A 49 -14.06 -3.01 13.25
C SER A 49 -15.01 -1.88 12.95
N ILE A 50 -15.74 -1.98 11.85
CA ILE A 50 -16.85 -1.09 11.48
C ILE A 50 -18.11 -1.93 11.28
N LYS A 51 -19.27 -1.43 11.73
CA LYS A 51 -20.56 -2.04 11.40
C LYS A 51 -20.90 -1.77 9.95
N ILE A 52 -21.36 -2.77 9.22
CA ILE A 52 -21.77 -2.60 7.82
C ILE A 52 -22.89 -1.57 7.69
N SER A 53 -23.85 -1.59 8.62
CA SER A 53 -24.96 -0.65 8.67
C SER A 53 -24.56 0.81 8.96
N SER A 54 -23.32 1.05 9.41
CA SER A 54 -22.82 2.41 9.69
C SER A 54 -21.84 2.91 8.64
N ILE A 55 -21.61 2.17 7.56
CA ILE A 55 -20.71 2.59 6.48
C ILE A 55 -21.42 3.66 5.64
N ASP A 56 -20.85 4.85 5.62
CA ASP A 56 -21.32 5.94 4.77
C ASP A 56 -20.77 5.84 3.35
N GLY A 57 -19.66 5.11 3.18
CA GLY A 57 -19.08 4.83 1.87
C GLY A 57 -17.64 4.37 1.93
N TYR A 58 -17.03 4.29 0.75
CA TYR A 58 -15.62 3.91 0.60
C TYR A 58 -14.91 4.76 -0.47
N ASN A 59 -13.60 4.89 -0.35
CA ASN A 59 -12.75 5.49 -1.38
C ASN A 59 -11.56 4.57 -1.65
N LEU A 60 -11.44 4.11 -2.90
CA LEU A 60 -10.31 3.35 -3.39
C LEU A 60 -9.45 4.24 -4.28
N SER A 61 -8.32 4.68 -3.74
CA SER A 61 -7.41 5.60 -4.42
C SER A 61 -6.07 4.93 -4.71
N MET A 62 -5.47 5.27 -5.85
CA MET A 62 -4.09 4.87 -6.15
C MET A 62 -3.15 5.73 -5.31
N LYS A 63 -2.28 5.09 -4.52
CA LYS A 63 -1.22 5.80 -3.81
C LYS A 63 -0.07 6.02 -4.78
N ASN A 64 0.17 7.27 -5.14
CA ASN A 64 1.28 7.65 -6.02
C ASN A 64 2.60 7.06 -5.49
N LYS A 65 3.44 6.59 -6.42
CA LYS A 65 4.82 6.19 -6.12
C LYS A 65 5.56 7.37 -5.48
N ASN A 66 6.58 7.08 -4.68
CA ASN A 66 7.41 8.15 -4.11
C ASN A 66 8.23 8.81 -5.23
N SER A 67 7.70 9.90 -5.79
CA SER A 67 8.33 10.63 -6.89
C SER A 67 9.69 11.22 -6.52
N SER A 68 10.02 11.31 -5.23
CA SER A 68 11.32 11.80 -4.77
C SER A 68 12.48 11.02 -5.39
N GLN A 69 12.39 9.69 -5.48
CA GLN A 69 13.45 8.86 -6.09
C GLN A 69 13.69 9.22 -7.55
N PHE A 70 12.62 9.47 -8.29
CA PHE A 70 12.68 9.91 -9.68
C PHE A 70 13.31 11.32 -9.81
N TYR A 71 12.91 12.27 -8.97
CA TYR A 71 13.51 13.60 -8.96
C TYR A 71 14.98 13.58 -8.58
N TRP A 72 15.37 12.76 -7.60
CA TRP A 72 16.77 12.58 -7.23
C TRP A 72 17.59 11.91 -8.34
N SER A 73 16.99 10.98 -9.08
CA SER A 73 17.62 10.41 -10.27
C SER A 73 17.91 11.48 -11.34
N ILE A 74 16.93 12.33 -11.66
CA ILE A 74 17.11 13.43 -12.62
C ILE A 74 18.20 14.40 -12.13
N LEU A 75 18.12 14.80 -10.87
CA LEU A 75 19.10 15.72 -10.28
C LEU A 75 20.51 15.11 -10.32
N GLY A 76 20.64 13.82 -10.07
CA GLY A 76 21.90 13.09 -10.16
C GLY A 76 22.48 13.09 -11.57
N ILE A 77 21.67 12.89 -12.61
CA ILE A 77 22.11 12.98 -14.01
C ILE A 77 22.61 14.40 -14.34
N VAL A 78 21.86 15.42 -13.96
CA VAL A 78 22.27 16.83 -14.14
C VAL A 78 23.58 17.11 -13.39
N SER A 79 23.72 16.56 -12.18
CA SER A 79 24.94 16.70 -11.38
C SER A 79 26.13 16.00 -12.02
N ALA A 80 25.94 14.83 -12.64
CA ALA A 80 27.00 14.12 -13.35
C ALA A 80 27.54 14.94 -14.54
N VAL A 81 26.64 15.57 -15.30
CA VAL A 81 27.01 16.47 -16.40
C VAL A 81 27.75 17.70 -15.86
N GLY A 82 27.25 18.32 -14.79
CA GLY A 82 27.91 19.45 -14.14
C GLY A 82 29.30 19.09 -13.63
N PHE A 83 29.45 17.93 -13.01
CA PHE A 83 30.73 17.43 -12.51
C PHE A 83 31.73 17.18 -13.63
N TRP A 84 31.27 16.66 -14.77
CA TRP A 84 32.11 16.49 -15.96
C TRP A 84 32.59 17.83 -16.51
N GLN A 85 31.73 18.85 -16.57
CA GLN A 85 32.07 20.17 -17.10
C GLN A 85 32.95 21.01 -16.17
N LEU A 86 32.77 20.89 -14.86
CA LEU A 86 33.45 21.74 -13.86
C LEU A 86 34.79 21.16 -13.38
N SER A 87 35.04 19.87 -13.61
CA SER A 87 36.27 19.24 -13.14
C SER A 87 37.46 19.60 -14.02
N SER A 88 38.51 20.13 -13.40
CA SER A 88 39.79 20.45 -14.06
C SER A 88 40.64 19.21 -14.37
N ASN A 89 40.35 18.07 -13.72
CA ASN A 89 41.06 16.82 -13.93
C ASN A 89 40.16 15.81 -14.66
N ILE A 90 40.61 15.34 -15.82
CA ILE A 90 39.85 14.43 -16.69
C ILE A 90 39.58 13.07 -16.04
N LEU A 91 40.52 12.53 -15.25
CA LEU A 91 40.36 11.24 -14.57
C LEU A 91 39.31 11.35 -13.47
N ILE A 92 39.37 12.42 -12.67
CA ILE A 92 38.40 12.68 -11.59
C ILE A 92 37.01 12.94 -12.18
N ALA A 93 36.94 13.72 -13.27
CA ALA A 93 35.71 14.01 -13.99
C ALA A 93 35.03 12.72 -14.46
N THR A 94 35.82 11.83 -15.07
CA THR A 94 35.33 10.57 -15.64
C THR A 94 34.86 9.62 -14.54
N ILE A 95 35.69 9.38 -13.51
CA ILE A 95 35.36 8.44 -12.44
C ILE A 95 34.15 8.94 -11.63
N GLY A 96 34.14 10.22 -11.24
CA GLY A 96 33.04 10.83 -10.49
C GLY A 96 31.75 10.87 -11.29
N GLY A 97 31.82 11.24 -12.58
CA GLY A 97 30.67 11.25 -13.48
C GLY A 97 30.05 9.86 -13.66
N ILE A 98 30.87 8.82 -13.83
CA ILE A 98 30.40 7.42 -13.91
C ILE A 98 29.68 7.03 -12.62
N PHE A 99 30.27 7.34 -11.46
CA PHE A 99 29.70 6.96 -10.16
C PHE A 99 28.35 7.63 -9.89
N ILE A 100 28.25 8.94 -10.14
CA ILE A 100 27.00 9.70 -9.98
C ILE A 100 25.93 9.19 -10.95
N THR A 101 26.32 8.90 -12.21
CA THR A 101 25.40 8.34 -13.21
C THR A 101 24.88 6.98 -12.78
N LEU A 102 25.75 6.12 -12.24
CA LEU A 102 25.35 4.79 -11.75
C LEU A 102 24.32 4.88 -10.62
N ILE A 103 24.55 5.76 -9.63
CA ILE A 103 23.59 6.00 -8.54
C ILE A 103 22.25 6.51 -9.10
N SER A 104 22.30 7.42 -10.07
CA SER A 104 21.10 7.97 -10.69
C SER A 104 20.28 6.92 -11.41
N ILE A 105 20.95 6.00 -12.12
CA ILE A 105 20.31 4.86 -12.78
C ILE A 105 19.68 3.93 -11.74
N LEU A 106 20.39 3.60 -10.65
CA LEU A 106 19.84 2.77 -9.58
C LEU A 106 18.58 3.38 -8.96
N LEU A 107 18.56 4.70 -8.75
CA LEU A 107 17.36 5.41 -8.27
C LEU A 107 16.20 5.37 -9.27
N ALA A 108 16.49 5.49 -10.58
CA ALA A 108 15.46 5.36 -11.62
C ALA A 108 14.88 3.95 -11.67
N ILE A 109 15.74 2.92 -11.58
CA ILE A 109 15.34 1.52 -11.49
C ILE A 109 14.46 1.32 -10.26
N ASP A 110 14.91 1.75 -9.08
CA ASP A 110 14.15 1.61 -7.83
C ASP A 110 12.76 2.26 -7.92
N TYR A 111 12.67 3.46 -8.51
CA TYR A 111 11.40 4.11 -8.78
C TYR A 111 10.48 3.30 -9.73
N TRP A 112 11.04 2.74 -10.80
CA TRP A 112 10.27 1.98 -11.78
C TRP A 112 9.74 0.66 -11.20
N PHE A 113 10.59 -0.05 -10.45
CA PHE A 113 10.26 -1.32 -9.81
C PHE A 113 9.47 -1.17 -8.50
N THR A 114 9.41 0.03 -7.92
CA THR A 114 8.56 0.28 -6.74
C THR A 114 7.09 -0.08 -7.08
N PRO A 115 6.49 -1.02 -6.34
CA PRO A 115 5.16 -1.51 -6.64
C PRO A 115 4.10 -0.43 -6.38
N GLU A 116 3.13 -0.36 -7.28
CA GLU A 116 1.95 0.47 -7.12
C GLU A 116 1.13 -0.05 -5.94
N ASN A 117 0.83 0.84 -5.01
CA ASN A 117 -0.02 0.52 -3.86
C ASN A 117 -1.32 1.31 -3.99
N PHE A 118 -2.40 0.74 -3.51
CA PHE A 118 -3.71 1.37 -3.42
C PHE A 118 -4.02 1.62 -1.95
N LEU A 119 -4.84 2.64 -1.69
CA LEU A 119 -5.33 2.95 -0.37
C LEU A 119 -6.86 2.88 -0.41
N LEU A 120 -7.39 1.89 0.30
CA LEU A 120 -8.82 1.79 0.58
C LEU A 120 -9.11 2.53 1.89
N LYS A 121 -10.08 3.45 1.84
CA LYS A 121 -10.64 4.09 3.02
C LYS A 121 -12.10 3.68 3.15
N LEU A 122 -12.49 3.19 4.32
CA LEU A 122 -13.88 2.94 4.70
C LEU A 122 -14.31 4.04 5.66
N PHE A 123 -15.45 4.68 5.41
CA PHE A 123 -15.97 5.79 6.20
C PHE A 123 -17.19 5.35 7.00
N SER A 124 -17.23 5.70 8.29
CA SER A 124 -18.37 5.49 9.18
C SER A 124 -18.48 6.67 10.15
N GLY A 125 -19.24 7.69 9.78
CA GLY A 125 -19.31 8.97 10.48
C GLY A 125 -17.94 9.66 10.54
N THR A 126 -17.39 9.79 11.74
CA THR A 126 -16.05 10.35 11.96
C THR A 126 -14.94 9.31 11.86
N ASP A 127 -15.28 8.01 11.85
CA ASP A 127 -14.30 6.94 11.86
C ASP A 127 -13.85 6.57 10.44
N ILE A 128 -12.53 6.44 10.26
CA ILE A 128 -11.92 6.10 8.97
C ILE A 128 -10.96 4.94 9.17
N ILE A 129 -11.30 3.78 8.60
CA ILE A 129 -10.36 2.66 8.48
C ILE A 129 -9.61 2.82 7.17
N SER A 130 -8.29 2.99 7.26
CA SER A 130 -7.40 3.12 6.09
C SER A 130 -6.56 1.85 5.92
N ILE A 131 -6.66 1.25 4.74
CA ILE A 131 -6.08 -0.05 4.43
C ILE A 131 -5.23 0.08 3.17
N LYS A 132 -3.97 -0.33 3.26
CA LYS A 132 -3.06 -0.32 2.11
C LYS A 132 -3.23 -1.63 1.36
N ILE A 133 -3.58 -1.57 0.08
CA ILE A 133 -3.86 -2.73 -0.78
C ILE A 133 -2.81 -2.83 -1.87
N HIS A 134 -2.25 -4.01 -2.08
CA HIS A 134 -1.34 -4.28 -3.18
C HIS A 134 -2.08 -4.51 -4.50
N LYS A 135 -1.46 -4.15 -5.63
CA LYS A 135 -2.06 -4.28 -6.97
C LYS A 135 -2.55 -5.70 -7.28
N GLU A 136 -1.86 -6.71 -6.79
CA GLU A 136 -2.20 -8.14 -6.98
C GLU A 136 -3.56 -8.51 -6.39
N VAL A 137 -3.93 -7.86 -5.28
CA VAL A 137 -5.15 -8.14 -4.51
C VAL A 137 -6.29 -7.17 -4.89
N LEU A 138 -6.01 -6.16 -5.72
CA LEU A 138 -6.95 -5.13 -6.13
C LEU A 138 -8.22 -5.68 -6.79
N GLY A 139 -8.09 -6.73 -7.61
CA GLY A 139 -9.24 -7.36 -8.28
C GLY A 139 -10.25 -7.93 -7.28
N LYS A 140 -9.76 -8.72 -6.32
CA LYS A 140 -10.57 -9.27 -5.21
C LYS A 140 -11.14 -8.18 -4.32
N CYS A 141 -10.36 -7.11 -4.06
CA CYS A 141 -10.85 -5.97 -3.31
C CYS A 141 -12.04 -5.31 -4.01
N LYS A 142 -11.98 -5.08 -5.32
CA LYS A 142 -13.09 -4.49 -6.08
C LYS A 142 -14.35 -5.37 -6.05
N GLU A 143 -14.20 -6.68 -6.16
CA GLU A 143 -15.31 -7.64 -6.05
C GLU A 143 -15.99 -7.59 -4.67
N ILE A 144 -15.18 -7.45 -3.62
CA ILE A 144 -15.68 -7.28 -2.26
C ILE A 144 -16.40 -5.94 -2.08
N LEU A 145 -15.86 -4.86 -2.65
CA LEU A 145 -16.49 -3.54 -2.58
C LEU A 145 -17.81 -3.49 -3.36
N SER A 146 -17.92 -4.18 -4.51
CA SER A 146 -19.19 -4.29 -5.23
C SER A 146 -20.23 -5.06 -4.40
N TYR A 147 -19.82 -6.14 -3.73
CA TYR A 147 -20.72 -6.88 -2.82
C TYR A 147 -21.25 -6.00 -1.68
N LEU A 148 -20.37 -5.18 -1.07
CA LEU A 148 -20.77 -4.26 -0.01
C LEU A 148 -21.76 -3.19 -0.52
N ASN A 149 -21.56 -2.68 -1.72
CA ASN A 149 -22.44 -1.68 -2.31
C ASN A 149 -23.84 -2.25 -2.61
N GLU A 150 -23.93 -3.50 -3.06
CA GLU A 150 -25.21 -4.19 -3.28
C GLU A 150 -25.96 -4.47 -1.96
N THR A 151 -25.23 -4.72 -0.87
CA THR A 151 -25.83 -5.01 0.44
C THR A 151 -26.17 -3.77 1.25
N SER A 152 -25.54 -2.62 1.01
CA SER A 152 -25.89 -1.35 1.67
C SER A 152 -27.16 -0.68 1.10
N ILE A 153 -27.66 -1.13 -0.06
CA ILE A 153 -28.83 -0.55 -0.75
C ILE A 153 -30.14 -1.29 -0.37
N ASN A 154 -30.08 -2.37 0.40
CA ASN A 154 -31.24 -3.09 0.96
C ASN A 154 -31.37 -2.87 2.47
#